data_AF-A0A6V8MZD9-F1
#
_entry.id   AF-A0A6V8MZD9-F1
#
_cell.length_a   1.000
_cell.length_b   1.000
_cell.length_c   1.000
_cell.angle_alpha   90.00
_cell.angle_beta   90.00
_cell.angle_gamma   90.00
#
_symmetry.space_group_name_H-M   'P 1'
#
loop_
_entity.id
_entity.type
_entity.pdbx_description
1 polymer ?
#
loop_
_entity_poly.entity_id
_entity_poly.type
_entity_poly.pdbx_seq_one_letter_code
_entity_poly.pdbx_strand_id
1 'polypeptide(L)'
;MLVRTLQVVVHCEHKTLWNMLMDRLQHPERYMQGVAEARVTEESRDVYICEMTLHGERVKERVLARPYDGELRHELIEHPQFTGFIVRKIVKSARQSPVAPLYLEYDLDLLRKSLKVQGVVRGEEEILTDLETEMQKVKIRAEESDSRG
;
A
#
# COMPACT_ATOMS: atom_id res chain seq x y z
N MET A 1 -7.99 -16.10 7.48
CA MET A 1 -6.66 -15.83 6.90
C MET A 1 -6.96 -15.22 5.56
N LEU A 2 -6.58 -13.97 5.37
CA LEU A 2 -6.89 -13.19 4.20
C LEU A 2 -5.68 -13.23 3.27
N VAL A 3 -5.75 -14.12 2.29
CA VAL A 3 -4.79 -14.19 1.17
C VAL A 3 -5.51 -13.73 -0.08
N ARG A 4 -5.07 -12.62 -0.66
CA ARG A 4 -5.74 -11.99 -1.80
C ARG A 4 -4.73 -11.21 -2.64
N THR A 5 -4.91 -11.22 -3.95
CA THR A 5 -4.25 -10.27 -4.85
C THR A 5 -5.29 -9.31 -5.40
N LEU A 6 -5.03 -8.01 -5.25
CA LEU A 6 -5.76 -6.93 -5.90
C LEU A 6 -4.90 -6.38 -7.03
N GLN A 7 -5.49 -5.96 -8.13
CA GLN A 7 -4.74 -5.40 -9.26
C GLN A 7 -5.52 -4.33 -10.00
N VAL A 8 -4.82 -3.34 -10.55
CA VAL A 8 -5.38 -2.36 -11.47
C VAL A 8 -4.37 -2.00 -12.57
N VAL A 9 -4.88 -1.73 -13.77
CA VAL A 9 -4.10 -1.14 -14.87
C VAL A 9 -3.91 0.35 -14.64
N VAL A 10 -2.68 0.83 -14.76
CA VAL A 10 -2.27 2.23 -14.61
C VAL A 10 -1.51 2.69 -15.85
N HIS A 11 -1.94 3.80 -16.44
CA HIS A 11 -1.33 4.41 -17.63
C HIS A 11 -0.36 5.53 -17.26
N CYS A 12 0.86 5.17 -16.89
CA CYS A 12 1.93 6.14 -16.63
C CYS A 12 3.32 5.49 -16.75
N GLU A 13 4.37 6.31 -16.69
CA GLU A 13 5.73 5.80 -16.57
C GLU A 13 5.98 5.08 -15.23
N HIS A 14 6.87 4.09 -15.23
CA HIS A 14 7.24 3.34 -14.02
C HIS A 14 7.76 4.25 -12.91
N LYS A 15 8.57 5.26 -13.28
CA LYS A 15 9.10 6.23 -12.33
C LYS A 15 8.00 7.06 -11.68
N THR A 16 6.99 7.47 -12.45
CA THR A 16 5.82 8.21 -11.94
C THR A 16 5.07 7.37 -10.91
N LEU A 17 4.76 6.11 -11.24
CA LEU A 17 4.05 5.23 -10.31
C LEU A 17 4.87 4.91 -9.06
N TRP A 18 6.18 4.67 -9.21
CA TRP A 18 7.07 4.47 -8.06
C TRP A 18 7.08 5.67 -7.13
N ASN A 19 7.19 6.89 -7.68
CA ASN A 19 7.14 8.12 -6.89
C ASN A 19 5.79 8.27 -6.16
N MET A 20 4.67 7.86 -6.76
CA MET A 20 3.37 7.86 -6.08
C MET A 20 3.31 6.86 -4.92
N LEU A 21 3.91 5.69 -5.07
CA LEU A 21 4.00 4.70 -3.99
C LEU A 21 4.88 5.20 -2.82
N MET A 22 5.98 5.89 -3.13
CA MET A 22 6.83 6.52 -2.12
C MET A 22 6.14 7.73 -1.46
N ASP A 23 5.42 8.56 -2.21
CA ASP A 23 4.62 9.66 -1.63
C ASP A 23 3.53 9.09 -0.71
N ARG A 24 2.88 7.99 -1.10
CA ARG A 24 1.93 7.28 -0.24
C ARG A 24 2.57 6.79 1.05
N LEU A 25 3.82 6.32 1.01
CA LEU A 25 4.51 5.83 2.20
C LEU A 25 4.77 6.97 3.19
N GLN A 26 5.15 8.14 2.67
CA GLN A 26 5.47 9.33 3.47
C GLN A 26 4.21 10.10 3.92
N HIS A 27 3.16 10.09 3.09
CA HIS A 27 1.93 10.84 3.26
C HIS A 27 0.68 9.97 3.04
N PRO A 28 0.48 8.90 3.84
CA PRO A 28 -0.62 7.96 3.63
C PRO A 28 -2.00 8.61 3.74
N GLU A 29 -2.15 9.72 4.47
CA GLU A 29 -3.39 10.49 4.60
C GLU A 29 -3.93 11.02 3.27
N ARG A 30 -3.08 11.14 2.25
CA ARG A 30 -3.48 11.58 0.90
C ARG A 30 -4.16 10.45 0.09
N TYR A 31 -3.93 9.20 0.48
CA TYR A 31 -4.33 8.02 -0.29
C TYR A 31 -5.32 7.15 0.48
N MET A 32 -5.11 6.96 1.77
CA MET A 32 -5.90 6.09 2.63
C MET A 32 -7.04 6.88 3.30
N GLN A 33 -8.18 6.24 3.50
CA GLN A 33 -9.23 6.80 4.36
C GLN A 33 -8.96 6.42 5.81
N GLY A 34 -9.44 7.24 6.76
CA GLY A 34 -9.35 6.94 8.18
C GLY A 34 -7.96 7.12 8.83
N VAL A 35 -6.96 7.61 8.10
CA VAL A 35 -5.68 8.01 8.70
C VAL A 35 -5.89 9.32 9.46
N ALA A 36 -5.71 9.28 10.78
CA ALA A 36 -5.76 10.48 11.63
C ALA A 36 -4.37 11.12 11.77
N GLU A 37 -3.34 10.28 11.93
CA GLU A 37 -1.95 10.70 12.09
C GLU A 37 -1.06 9.64 11.42
N ALA A 38 0.03 10.08 10.79
CA ALA A 38 1.04 9.19 10.24
C ALA A 38 2.41 9.85 10.26
N ARG A 39 3.46 9.05 10.49
CA ARG A 39 4.85 9.49 10.41
C ARG A 39 5.79 8.32 10.12
N VAL A 40 6.86 8.62 9.39
CA VAL A 40 8.02 7.75 9.31
C VAL A 40 8.89 8.03 10.55
N THR A 41 9.11 7.00 11.36
CA THR A 41 9.88 7.10 12.61
C THR A 41 11.35 6.73 12.44
N GLU A 42 11.65 5.86 11.48
CA GLU A 42 13.01 5.46 11.13
C GLU A 42 13.10 5.30 9.61
N GLU A 43 14.20 5.77 9.02
CA GLU A 43 14.51 5.64 7.61
C GLU A 43 15.97 5.23 7.46
N SER A 44 16.23 4.13 6.77
CA SER A 44 17.57 3.63 6.50
C SER A 44 17.64 2.95 5.13
N ARG A 45 18.27 3.63 4.17
CA ARG A 45 18.44 3.23 2.76
C ARG A 45 17.11 2.87 2.07
N ASP A 46 16.65 1.66 2.30
CA ASP A 46 15.51 1.02 1.65
C ASP A 46 14.50 0.49 2.69
N VAL A 47 14.74 0.72 3.98
CA VAL A 47 13.90 0.26 5.08
C VAL A 47 13.30 1.46 5.82
N TYR A 48 12.00 1.41 6.04
CA TYR A 48 11.24 2.44 6.74
C TYR A 48 10.46 1.81 7.89
N ILE A 49 10.39 2.50 9.02
CA ILE A 49 9.47 2.15 10.11
C ILE A 49 8.41 3.25 10.19
N CYS A 50 7.17 2.89 9.90
CA CYS A 50 6.06 3.82 9.86
C CYS A 50 5.13 3.56 11.04
N GLU A 51 4.67 4.63 11.68
CA GLU A 51 3.63 4.60 12.70
C GLU A 51 2.46 5.45 12.23
N MET A 52 1.25 4.90 12.31
CA MET A 52 0.02 5.63 11.97
C MET A 52 -1.14 5.26 12.88
N THR A 53 -2.10 6.16 12.99
CA THR A 53 -3.41 5.91 13.58
C THR A 53 -4.42 5.76 12.45
N LEU A 54 -4.87 4.54 12.22
CA LEU A 54 -5.76 4.18 11.12
C LEU A 54 -7.09 3.68 11.69
N HIS A 55 -8.19 4.37 11.41
CA HIS A 55 -9.53 4.12 11.96
C HIS A 55 -9.54 4.01 13.50
N GLY A 56 -8.71 4.82 14.17
CA GLY A 56 -8.57 4.83 15.63
C GLY A 56 -7.68 3.71 16.19
N GLU A 57 -7.13 2.84 15.35
CA GLU A 57 -6.19 1.80 15.73
C GLU A 57 -4.75 2.24 15.46
N ARG A 58 -3.85 1.98 16.41
CA ARG A 58 -2.41 2.18 16.21
C ARG A 58 -1.86 1.06 15.33
N VAL A 59 -1.22 1.45 14.24
CA VAL A 59 -0.55 0.55 13.30
C VAL A 59 0.92 0.95 13.22
N LYS A 60 1.81 -0.03 13.40
CA LYS A 60 3.24 0.08 13.14
C LYS A 60 3.63 -0.93 12.09
N GLU A 61 4.29 -0.47 11.05
CA GLU A 61 4.75 -1.33 9.96
C GLU A 61 6.21 -1.08 9.62
N ARG A 62 6.88 -2.14 9.17
CA ARG A 62 8.18 -2.09 8.52
C ARG A 62 7.96 -2.16 7.03
N VAL A 63 8.48 -1.20 6.30
CA VAL A 63 8.39 -1.16 4.84
C VAL A 63 9.77 -1.36 4.25
N LEU A 64 9.91 -2.37 3.40
CA LEU A 64 11.10 -2.60 2.59
C LEU A 64 10.81 -2.17 1.15
N ALA A 65 11.54 -1.16 0.68
CA ALA A 65 11.50 -0.67 -0.68
C ALA A 65 12.54 -1.39 -1.55
N ARG A 66 12.12 -1.87 -2.71
CA ARG A 66 12.98 -2.50 -3.71
C ARG A 66 12.73 -1.78 -5.04
N PRO A 67 13.34 -0.61 -5.25
CA PRO A 67 13.07 0.23 -6.42
C PRO A 67 13.38 -0.48 -7.74
N TYR A 68 14.42 -1.32 -7.78
CA TYR A 68 14.76 -2.09 -8.98
C TYR A 68 13.71 -3.15 -9.34
N ASP A 69 13.05 -3.71 -8.32
CA ASP A 69 12.00 -4.71 -8.49
C ASP A 69 10.59 -4.06 -8.61
N GLY A 70 10.49 -2.75 -8.39
CA GLY A 70 9.21 -2.04 -8.33
C GLY A 70 8.32 -2.50 -7.18
N GLU A 71 8.92 -2.93 -6.05
CA GLU A 71 8.22 -3.56 -4.94
C GLU A 71 8.34 -2.76 -3.63
N LEU A 72 7.23 -2.62 -2.91
CA LEU A 72 7.18 -2.21 -1.50
C LEU A 72 6.55 -3.32 -0.67
N ARG A 73 7.30 -3.88 0.28
CA ARG A 73 6.80 -4.88 1.22
C ARG A 73 6.53 -4.25 2.58
N HIS A 74 5.27 -4.20 2.97
CA HIS A 74 4.81 -3.71 4.27
C HIS A 74 4.57 -4.90 5.19
N GLU A 75 5.27 -4.95 6.30
CA GLU A 75 5.11 -5.97 7.34
C GLU A 75 4.54 -5.34 8.59
N LEU A 76 3.43 -5.88 9.08
CA LEU A 76 2.79 -5.39 10.30
C LEU A 76 3.61 -5.80 11.53
N ILE A 77 4.27 -4.82 12.15
CA ILE A 77 4.97 -5.01 13.43
C ILE A 77 3.95 -4.95 14.58
N GLU A 78 3.08 -3.93 14.56
CA GLU A 78 2.05 -3.70 15.56
C GLU A 78 0.73 -3.41 14.86
N HIS A 79 -0.28 -4.22 15.15
CA HIS A 79 -1.66 -3.99 14.73
C HIS A 79 -2.57 -4.76 15.69
N PRO A 80 -3.67 -4.19 16.19
CA PRO A 80 -4.53 -4.87 17.16
C PRO A 80 -5.20 -6.15 16.61
N GLN A 81 -5.55 -6.19 15.32
CA GLN A 81 -6.39 -7.23 14.73
C GLN A 81 -5.64 -8.21 13.83
N PHE A 82 -4.50 -7.80 13.23
CA PHE A 82 -3.82 -8.60 12.21
C PHE A 82 -2.32 -8.74 12.44
N THR A 83 -1.74 -9.78 11.85
CA THR A 83 -0.30 -9.95 11.59
C THR A 83 -0.12 -10.30 10.13
N GLY A 84 1.08 -10.12 9.58
CA GLY A 84 1.40 -10.53 8.21
C GLY A 84 1.92 -9.36 7.40
N PHE A 85 1.69 -9.40 6.09
CA PHE A 85 2.26 -8.43 5.18
C PHE A 85 1.33 -8.08 4.02
N ILE A 86 1.58 -6.90 3.45
CA ILE A 86 1.03 -6.43 2.19
C ILE A 86 2.20 -6.07 1.28
N VAL A 87 2.29 -6.69 0.11
CA VAL A 87 3.31 -6.38 -0.89
C VAL A 87 2.65 -5.62 -2.04
N ARG A 88 3.24 -4.49 -2.41
CA ARG A 88 2.79 -3.65 -3.53
C ARG A 88 3.81 -3.73 -4.64
N LYS A 89 3.40 -4.09 -5.86
CA LYS A 89 4.29 -4.32 -6.99
C LYS A 89 3.85 -3.53 -8.20
N ILE A 90 4.83 -3.02 -8.95
CA ILE A 90 4.64 -2.48 -10.29
C ILE A 90 5.07 -3.55 -11.30
N VAL A 91 4.10 -4.13 -11.99
CA VAL A 91 4.33 -5.17 -13.00
C VAL A 91 4.16 -4.59 -14.40
N LYS A 92 5.12 -4.83 -15.29
CA LYS A 92 5.03 -4.38 -16.70
C LYS A 92 4.07 -5.27 -17.47
N SER A 93 3.06 -4.69 -18.14
CA SER A 93 2.11 -5.47 -18.96
C SER A 93 2.75 -6.08 -20.22
N ALA A 94 3.79 -5.44 -20.76
CA ALA A 94 4.59 -5.95 -21.85
C ALA A 94 6.06 -5.59 -21.67
N ARG A 95 6.97 -6.55 -21.89
CA ARG A 95 8.42 -6.34 -21.69
C ARG A 95 9.08 -5.45 -22.76
N GLN A 96 8.44 -5.26 -23.92
CA GLN A 96 9.06 -4.68 -25.11
C GLN A 96 8.45 -3.35 -25.58
N SER A 97 7.41 -2.84 -24.92
CA SER A 97 6.78 -1.57 -25.32
C SER A 97 6.96 -0.52 -24.21
N PRO A 98 7.64 0.61 -24.50
CA PRO A 98 7.85 1.68 -23.52
C PRO A 98 6.55 2.45 -23.18
N VAL A 99 5.51 2.29 -24.00
CA VAL A 99 4.17 2.88 -23.79
C VAL A 99 3.16 1.88 -23.23
N ALA A 100 3.61 0.66 -22.91
CA ALA A 100 2.73 -0.34 -22.33
C ALA A 100 2.28 0.10 -20.93
N PRO A 101 0.98 -0.06 -20.60
CA PRO A 101 0.51 0.26 -19.27
C PRO A 101 1.18 -0.63 -18.22
N LEU A 102 1.11 -0.19 -16.97
CA LEU A 102 1.62 -0.93 -15.82
C LEU A 102 0.44 -1.57 -15.09
N TYR A 103 0.71 -2.67 -14.39
CA TYR A 103 -0.17 -3.21 -13.37
C TYR A 103 0.36 -2.78 -12.01
N LEU A 104 -0.52 -2.21 -11.18
CA LEU A 104 -0.28 -2.04 -9.75
C LEU A 104 -0.96 -3.21 -9.03
N GLU A 105 -0.18 -4.08 -8.40
CA GLU A 105 -0.66 -5.27 -7.70
C GLU A 105 -0.44 -5.15 -6.20
N TYR A 106 -1.45 -5.47 -5.38
CA TYR A 106 -1.34 -5.63 -3.93
C TYR A 106 -1.53 -7.10 -3.58
N ASP A 107 -0.50 -7.76 -3.09
CA ASP A 107 -0.54 -9.11 -2.53
C ASP A 107 -0.67 -9.04 -1.01
N LEU A 108 -1.79 -9.54 -0.48
CA LEU A 108 -2.10 -9.57 0.93
C LEU A 108 -1.86 -10.98 1.45
N ASP A 109 -1.15 -11.08 2.58
CA ASP A 109 -1.09 -12.28 3.40
C ASP A 109 -1.27 -11.83 4.86
N LEU A 110 -2.53 -11.80 5.29
CA LEU A 110 -2.93 -11.28 6.60
C LEU A 110 -3.59 -12.39 7.43
N LEU A 111 -3.04 -12.60 8.62
CA LEU A 111 -3.59 -13.50 9.61
C LEU A 111 -4.27 -12.69 10.72
N ARG A 112 -5.55 -12.97 10.96
CA ARG A 112 -6.28 -12.36 12.08
C ARG A 112 -5.73 -12.89 13.39
N LYS A 113 -5.43 -11.99 14.33
CA LYS A 113 -5.08 -12.36 15.70
C LYS A 113 -6.30 -13.00 16.37
N SER A 114 -6.08 -14.16 16.97
CA SER A 114 -7.09 -14.87 17.77
C SER A 114 -7.32 -14.11 19.09
N LEU A 115 -8.16 -13.08 19.09
CA LEU A 115 -8.62 -12.45 20.34
C LEU A 115 -10.13 -12.26 20.32
N LYS A 116 -10.74 -12.52 21.48
CA LYS A 116 -12.06 -12.00 21.85
C LYS A 116 -11.96 -10.47 21.90
N VAL A 117 -12.04 -9.81 20.76
CA VAL A 117 -12.02 -8.35 20.70
C VAL A 117 -13.35 -7.87 21.27
N GLN A 118 -13.34 -7.23 22.44
CA GLN A 118 -14.47 -6.43 22.90
C GLN A 118 -14.51 -5.16 22.04
N GLY A 119 -15.32 -5.16 20.98
CA GLY A 119 -15.47 -4.02 20.07
C GLY A 119 -16.02 -4.40 18.71
N VAL A 120 -16.31 -3.40 17.88
CA VAL A 120 -16.66 -3.58 16.46
C VAL A 120 -15.39 -4.03 15.74
N VAL A 121 -15.36 -5.28 15.28
CA VAL A 121 -14.22 -5.82 14.54
C VAL A 121 -14.44 -5.58 13.06
N ARG A 122 -13.47 -4.94 12.39
CA ARG A 122 -13.57 -4.72 10.94
C ARG A 122 -13.58 -6.06 10.21
N GLY A 123 -14.50 -6.17 9.25
CA GLY A 123 -14.60 -7.33 8.38
C GLY A 123 -13.46 -7.38 7.35
N GLU A 124 -13.16 -8.56 6.83
CA GLU A 124 -12.20 -8.70 5.72
C GLU A 124 -12.64 -7.87 4.49
N GLU A 125 -13.95 -7.76 4.23
CA GLU A 125 -14.51 -6.95 3.14
C GLU A 125 -14.24 -5.45 3.28
N GLU A 126 -14.27 -4.92 4.51
CA GLU A 126 -13.98 -3.50 4.75
C GLU A 126 -12.51 -3.18 4.46
N ILE A 127 -11.61 -4.08 4.86
CA ILE A 127 -10.17 -3.96 4.59
C ILE A 127 -9.90 -3.98 3.09
N LEU A 128 -10.55 -4.89 2.37
CA LEU A 128 -10.43 -4.96 0.91
C LEU A 128 -10.96 -3.69 0.25
N THR A 129 -12.11 -3.19 0.70
CA THR A 129 -12.71 -1.95 0.17
C THR A 129 -11.78 -0.75 0.35
N ASP A 130 -11.13 -0.62 1.51
CA ASP A 130 -10.17 0.46 1.76
C ASP A 130 -8.95 0.35 0.85
N LEU A 131 -8.41 -0.85 0.68
CA LEU A 131 -7.24 -1.09 -0.16
C LEU A 131 -7.54 -0.88 -1.64
N GLU A 132 -8.73 -1.28 -2.11
CA GLU A 132 -9.20 -0.99 -3.46
C GLU A 132 -9.37 0.52 -3.68
N THR A 133 -9.98 1.22 -2.71
CA THR A 133 -10.15 2.68 -2.76
C THR A 133 -8.82 3.42 -2.82
N GLU A 134 -7.88 3.00 -1.98
CA GLU A 134 -6.51 3.52 -1.95
C GLU A 134 -5.79 3.25 -3.28
N MET A 135 -5.88 2.02 -3.81
CA MET A 135 -5.30 1.63 -5.10
C MET A 135 -5.83 2.49 -6.25
N GLN A 136 -7.14 2.76 -6.28
CA GLN A 136 -7.73 3.64 -7.29
C GLN A 136 -7.22 5.08 -7.17
N LYS A 137 -7.03 5.60 -5.94
CA LYS A 137 -6.46 6.94 -5.74
C LYS A 137 -5.01 7.02 -6.20
N VAL A 138 -4.19 6.01 -5.92
CA VAL A 138 -2.81 5.93 -6.43
C VAL A 138 -2.81 5.95 -7.95
N LYS A 139 -3.65 5.13 -8.59
CA LYS A 139 -3.81 5.11 -10.05
C LYS A 139 -4.14 6.50 -10.60
N ILE A 140 -5.22 7.11 -10.14
CA ILE A 140 -5.71 8.39 -10.66
C ILE A 140 -4.62 9.46 -10.57
N ARG A 141 -3.97 9.57 -9.40
CA ARG A 141 -2.90 10.56 -9.19
C ARG A 141 -1.67 10.30 -10.05
N ALA A 142 -1.32 9.05 -10.29
CA ALA A 142 -0.21 8.69 -11.16
C ALA A 142 -0.51 9.10 -12.62
N GLU A 143 -1.69 8.76 -13.14
CA GLU A 143 -2.11 9.09 -14.51
C GLU A 143 -2.24 10.61 -14.73
N GLU A 144 -2.75 11.34 -13.72
CA GLU A 144 -2.83 12.80 -13.75
C GLU A 144 -1.45 13.48 -13.71
N SER A 145 -0.50 12.93 -12.95
CA SER A 145 0.86 13.48 -12.86
C SER A 145 1.64 13.28 -14.16
N ASP A 146 1.49 12.09 -14.78
CA ASP A 146 2.15 11.74 -16.04
C ASP A 146 1.63 12.61 -17.20
N SER A 147 0.32 12.87 -17.25
CA SER A 147 -0.31 13.71 -18.27
C SER A 147 0.11 15.19 -18.22
N ARG A 148 0.74 15.64 -17.13
CA ARG A 148 1.18 17.04 -16.93
C ARG A 148 2.68 17.23 -17.10
N GLY A 149 3.46 16.14 -17.16
CA GLY A 149 4.92 16.15 -17.36
C GLY A 149 5.29 16.18 -18.84
#